data_AF-A0A0F8QZ86-F1
#
_entry.id   AF-A0A0F8QZ86-F1
#
_cell.length_a   1.000
_cell.length_b   1.000
_cell.length_c   1.000
_cell.angle_alpha   90.00
_cell.angle_beta   90.00
_cell.angle_gamma   90.00
#
_symmetry.space_group_name_H-M   'P 1'
#
loop_
_entity.id
_entity.type
_entity.pdbx_description
1 polymer ?
#
loop_
_entity_poly.entity_id
_entity_poly.type
_entity_poly.pdbx_seq_one_letter_code
_entity_poly.pdbx_strand_id
1 'polypeptide(L)'
;MISLLIIKYKLRFDSAFNTKIDEELYLATDYKQFKQATLQLNDAIQKDPSLTKKFTEDQLQEIARGRTPSGYTWHHNQEDGVLQLVDSNVHEKTGHTGGRTIWGGGSDNR
;
A
#
# COMPACT_ATOMS: atom_id res chain seq x y z
N MET A 1 -8.10 -4.34 -34.47
CA MET A 1 -7.94 -5.27 -33.34
C MET A 1 -7.32 -4.49 -32.20
N ILE A 2 -8.12 -4.22 -31.18
CA ILE A 2 -7.82 -3.27 -30.11
C ILE A 2 -7.05 -3.98 -29.00
N SER A 3 -6.06 -3.27 -28.44
CA SER A 3 -5.40 -3.51 -27.15
C SER A 3 -4.27 -4.54 -27.10
N LEU A 4 -3.08 -4.08 -27.52
CA LEU A 4 -1.78 -4.53 -26.99
C LEU A 4 -1.12 -3.42 -26.13
N LEU A 5 -1.95 -2.60 -25.48
CA LEU A 5 -1.51 -1.37 -24.80
C LEU A 5 -1.72 -1.42 -23.26
N ILE A 6 -1.48 -2.57 -22.63
CA ILE A 6 -1.61 -2.71 -21.16
C ILE A 6 -0.23 -2.69 -20.45
N ILE A 7 0.89 -2.65 -21.17
CA ILE A 7 2.23 -2.81 -20.55
C ILE A 7 3.01 -1.49 -20.31
N LYS A 8 2.55 -0.30 -20.74
CA LYS A 8 3.48 0.86 -20.81
C LYS A 8 3.17 2.15 -20.04
N TYR A 9 2.33 2.11 -19.00
CA TYR A 9 2.28 3.21 -18.04
C TYR A 9 2.36 2.67 -16.63
N LYS A 10 3.54 2.83 -16.00
CA LYS A 10 3.76 2.66 -14.56
C LYS A 10 2.79 3.60 -13.85
N LEU A 11 1.65 3.06 -13.40
CA LEU A 11 0.62 3.87 -12.77
C LEU A 11 1.21 4.45 -11.49
N ARG A 12 1.42 5.77 -11.47
CA ARG A 12 2.00 6.46 -10.34
C ARG A 12 0.85 7.00 -9.49
N PHE A 13 0.60 6.35 -8.37
CA PHE A 13 -0.29 6.90 -7.36
C PHE A 13 0.37 8.09 -6.65
N ASP A 14 -0.44 9.07 -6.29
CA ASP A 14 -0.07 10.00 -5.24
C ASP A 14 -0.18 9.26 -3.90
N SER A 15 0.96 8.95 -3.30
CA SER A 15 1.02 8.12 -2.10
C SER A 15 1.20 8.99 -0.86
N ALA A 16 0.37 8.74 0.14
CA ALA A 16 0.51 9.36 1.45
C ALA A 16 1.78 8.89 2.18
N PHE A 17 2.15 7.63 1.98
CA PHE A 17 3.34 7.01 2.57
C PHE A 17 3.77 5.76 1.77
N ASN A 18 5.07 5.62 1.55
CA ASN A 18 5.64 4.41 0.94
C ASN A 18 6.48 3.68 1.98
N THR A 19 6.46 2.36 1.93
CA THR A 19 7.33 1.52 2.75
C THR A 19 7.80 0.29 2.00
N LYS A 20 8.83 -0.36 2.53
CA LYS A 20 9.32 -1.65 2.06
C LYS A 20 9.15 -2.69 3.16
N ILE A 21 8.51 -3.80 2.83
CA ILE A 21 8.36 -4.94 3.75
C ILE A 21 9.51 -5.94 3.56
N ASP A 22 9.74 -6.76 4.56
CA ASP A 22 10.75 -7.82 4.51
C ASP A 22 10.38 -8.89 3.48
N GLU A 23 11.39 -9.46 2.82
CA GLU A 23 11.21 -10.49 1.78
C GLU A 23 10.46 -11.73 2.29
N GLU A 24 10.61 -12.05 3.57
CA GLU A 24 9.89 -13.15 4.23
C GLU A 24 8.36 -12.99 4.18
N LEU A 25 7.88 -11.75 4.03
CA LEU A 25 6.46 -11.43 3.93
C LEU A 25 5.95 -11.34 2.50
N TYR A 26 6.80 -11.48 1.47
CA TYR A 26 6.39 -11.29 0.08
C TYR A 26 5.28 -12.22 -0.35
N LEU A 27 5.27 -13.46 0.13
CA LEU A 27 4.21 -14.44 -0.19
C LEU A 27 3.15 -14.56 0.91
N ALA A 28 3.19 -13.69 1.92
CA ALA A 28 2.19 -13.67 2.98
C ALA A 28 0.85 -13.09 2.49
N THR A 29 -0.17 -13.22 3.34
CA THR A 29 -1.49 -12.66 3.05
C THR A 29 -1.47 -11.13 3.03
N ASP A 30 -2.40 -10.50 2.30
CA ASP A 30 -2.56 -9.03 2.31
C ASP A 30 -2.73 -8.52 3.74
N TYR A 31 -3.49 -9.23 4.58
CA TYR A 31 -3.63 -8.90 6.00
C TYR A 31 -2.27 -8.75 6.72
N LYS A 32 -1.35 -9.70 6.53
CA LYS A 32 -0.04 -9.68 7.19
C LYS A 32 0.84 -8.57 6.62
N GLN A 33 0.89 -8.43 5.30
CA GLN A 33 1.68 -7.42 4.62
C GLN A 33 1.22 -6.00 4.99
N PHE A 34 -0.09 -5.75 4.98
CA PHE A 34 -0.68 -4.45 5.29
C PHE A 34 -0.57 -4.11 6.77
N LYS A 35 -0.69 -5.10 7.66
CA LYS A 35 -0.40 -4.89 9.07
C LYS A 35 1.04 -4.46 9.29
N GLN A 36 2.01 -5.11 8.65
CA GLN A 36 3.42 -4.72 8.74
C GLN A 36 3.64 -3.29 8.22
N ALA A 37 3.06 -2.96 7.07
CA ALA A 37 3.16 -1.62 6.50
C ALA A 37 2.55 -0.54 7.39
N THR A 38 1.40 -0.81 8.03
CA THR A 38 0.79 0.12 8.99
C THR A 38 1.64 0.29 10.25
N LEU A 39 2.28 -0.78 10.75
CA LEU A 39 3.22 -0.66 11.88
C LEU A 39 4.42 0.23 11.51
N GLN A 40 4.99 0.06 10.31
CA GLN A 40 6.07 0.91 9.82
C GLN A 40 5.64 2.37 9.65
N LEU A 41 4.40 2.64 9.22
CA LEU A 41 3.83 3.99 9.18
C LEU A 41 3.70 4.59 10.58
N ASN A 42 3.21 3.82 11.55
CA ASN A 42 3.09 4.25 12.94
C ASN A 42 4.47 4.62 13.51
N ASP A 43 5.48 3.77 13.29
CA ASP A 43 6.85 4.03 13.72
C ASP A 43 7.43 5.29 13.05
N ALA A 44 7.11 5.51 11.77
CA ALA A 44 7.53 6.71 11.05
C ALA A 44 6.88 7.98 11.64
N ILE A 45 5.59 7.94 11.98
CA ILE A 45 4.87 9.05 12.63
C ILE A 45 5.49 9.37 14.00
N GLN A 46 5.89 8.37 14.77
CA GLN A 46 6.56 8.59 16.06
C GLN A 46 7.93 9.25 15.90
N LYS A 47 8.67 8.91 14.85
CA LYS A 47 9.99 9.48 14.55
C LYS A 47 9.91 10.87 13.92
N ASP A 48 8.89 11.10 13.09
CA ASP A 48 8.60 12.38 12.44
C ASP A 48 7.13 12.77 12.65
N PRO A 49 6.83 13.51 13.73
CA PRO A 49 5.48 13.98 14.00
C PRO A 49 4.89 14.89 12.92
N SER A 50 5.69 15.41 11.98
CA SER A 50 5.16 16.22 10.87
C SER A 50 4.25 15.41 9.96
N LEU A 51 4.42 14.09 9.91
CA LEU A 51 3.57 13.16 9.17
C LEU A 51 2.13 13.13 9.68
N THR A 52 1.89 13.49 10.95
CA THR A 52 0.53 13.57 11.52
C THR A 52 -0.38 14.50 10.72
N LYS A 53 0.17 15.55 10.09
CA LYS A 53 -0.57 16.53 9.29
C LYS A 53 -1.25 15.94 8.06
N LYS A 54 -0.89 14.72 7.66
CA LYS A 54 -1.49 14.01 6.52
C LYS A 54 -2.77 13.25 6.89
N PHE A 55 -3.04 13.09 8.19
CA PHE A 55 -4.08 12.20 8.69
C PHE A 55 -5.02 12.94 9.65
N THR A 56 -6.26 12.47 9.73
CA THR A 56 -7.20 12.90 10.77
C THR A 56 -6.88 12.22 12.11
N GLU A 57 -7.43 12.74 13.21
CA GLU A 57 -7.28 12.12 14.53
C GLU A 57 -7.76 10.66 14.56
N ASP A 58 -8.90 10.37 13.94
CA ASP A 58 -9.43 9.01 13.85
C ASP A 58 -8.48 8.08 13.07
N GLN A 59 -7.91 8.57 11.97
CA GLN A 59 -6.93 7.81 11.18
C GLN A 59 -5.65 7.57 11.97
N LEU A 60 -5.18 8.54 12.76
CA LEU A 60 -4.02 8.37 13.64
C LEU A 60 -4.27 7.29 14.71
N GLN A 61 -5.49 7.24 15.27
CA GLN A 61 -5.86 6.17 16.21
C GLN A 61 -5.96 4.79 15.53
N GLU A 62 -6.41 4.73 14.28
CA GLU A 62 -6.41 3.50 13.49
C GLU A 62 -4.99 3.01 13.24
N ILE A 63 -4.10 3.89 12.79
CA ILE A 63 -2.68 3.61 12.55
C ILE A 63 -2.00 3.12 13.84
N ALA A 64 -2.22 3.80 14.96
CA ALA A 64 -1.67 3.41 16.26
C ALA A 64 -2.15 2.02 16.73
N ARG A 65 -3.31 1.55 16.25
CA ARG A 65 -3.85 0.20 16.49
C ARG A 65 -3.40 -0.82 15.43
N GLY A 66 -2.52 -0.44 14.50
CA GLY A 66 -2.06 -1.29 13.41
C GLY A 66 -3.12 -1.54 12.33
N ARG A 67 -4.13 -0.66 12.21
CA ARG A 67 -5.17 -0.73 11.19
C ARG A 67 -4.91 0.28 10.08
N THR A 68 -5.10 -0.13 8.83
CA THR A 68 -5.04 0.79 7.69
C THR A 68 -6.01 1.95 7.93
N PRO A 69 -5.56 3.20 7.79
CA PRO A 69 -6.42 4.35 8.04
C PRO A 69 -7.59 4.38 7.05
N SER A 70 -8.77 4.72 7.54
CA SER A 70 -10.00 4.85 6.78
C SER A 70 -9.83 5.76 5.56
N GLY A 71 -10.41 5.36 4.43
CA GLY A 71 -10.27 6.05 3.14
C GLY A 71 -8.99 5.71 2.35
N TYR A 72 -8.06 4.95 2.95
CA TYR A 72 -6.85 4.48 2.29
C TYR A 72 -6.82 2.97 2.10
N THR A 73 -6.01 2.54 1.14
CA THR A 73 -5.63 1.14 0.94
C THR A 73 -4.12 1.04 0.71
N TRP A 74 -3.55 -0.11 1.07
CA TRP A 74 -2.19 -0.43 0.72
C TRP A 74 -2.16 -1.02 -0.70
N HIS A 75 -1.36 -0.40 -1.56
CA HIS A 75 -1.16 -0.79 -2.94
C HIS A 75 0.23 -1.42 -3.11
N HIS A 76 0.29 -2.63 -3.65
CA HIS A 76 1.55 -3.26 -4.06
C HIS A 76 2.12 -2.58 -5.31
N ASN A 77 3.23 -1.87 -5.16
CA ASN A 77 3.94 -1.25 -6.27
C ASN A 77 4.66 -2.30 -7.13
N GLN A 78 4.99 -1.96 -8.38
CA GLN A 78 5.76 -2.87 -9.26
C GLN A 78 7.20 -3.11 -8.79
N GLU A 79 7.75 -2.24 -7.93
CA GLU A 79 9.01 -2.51 -7.24
C GLU A 79 8.80 -3.50 -6.09
N ASP A 80 9.66 -4.51 -6.02
CA ASP A 80 9.54 -5.62 -5.08
C ASP A 80 9.56 -5.16 -3.62
N GLY A 81 8.58 -5.64 -2.86
CA GLY A 81 8.39 -5.34 -1.44
C GLY A 81 7.83 -3.95 -1.15
N VAL A 82 7.62 -3.10 -2.17
CA VAL A 82 7.17 -1.72 -1.95
C VAL A 82 5.65 -1.68 -1.84
N LEU A 83 5.17 -1.21 -0.68
CA LEU A 83 3.77 -0.90 -0.43
C LEU A 83 3.55 0.61 -0.38
N GLN A 84 2.49 1.08 -1.02
CA GLN A 84 2.11 2.49 -1.08
C GLN A 84 0.75 2.68 -0.43
N LEU A 85 0.64 3.56 0.55
CA LEU A 85 -0.64 3.97 1.09
C LEU A 85 -1.27 4.99 0.13
N VAL A 86 -2.41 4.64 -0.46
CA VAL A 86 -3.07 5.42 -1.52
C VAL A 86 -4.55 5.59 -1.23
N ASP A 87 -5.17 6.63 -1.77
CA ASP A 87 -6.61 6.85 -1.64
C ASP A 87 -7.39 5.67 -2.28
N SER A 88 -8.33 5.10 -1.53
CA SER A 88 -9.09 3.92 -1.95
C SER A 88 -9.96 4.19 -3.17
N ASN A 89 -10.55 5.38 -3.29
CA ASN A 89 -11.40 5.72 -4.44
C ASN A 89 -10.57 5.87 -5.72
N VAL A 90 -9.36 6.42 -5.61
CA VAL A 90 -8.41 6.48 -6.74
C VAL A 90 -7.97 5.07 -7.13
N HIS A 91 -7.61 4.23 -6.16
CA HIS A 91 -7.18 2.86 -6.41
C HIS A 91 -8.27 2.00 -7.06
N GLU A 92 -9.52 2.09 -6.60
CA GLU A 92 -10.66 1.32 -7.14
C GLU A 92 -10.95 1.66 -8.61
N LYS A 93 -10.82 2.94 -8.99
CA LYS A 93 -11.10 3.42 -10.35
C LYS A 93 -10.00 3.07 -11.35
N THR A 94 -8.89 2.47 -10.90
CA THR A 94 -7.74 2.15 -11.73
C THR A 94 -7.62 0.64 -11.92
N GLY A 95 -7.65 0.20 -13.18
CA GLY A 95 -7.37 -1.19 -13.54
C GLY A 95 -5.90 -1.35 -13.90
N HIS A 96 -5.14 -2.09 -13.08
CA HIS A 96 -3.72 -2.35 -13.32
C HIS A 96 -3.28 -3.69 -12.73
N THR A 97 -2.25 -4.28 -13.34
CA THR A 97 -1.47 -5.35 -12.71
C THR A 97 -0.51 -4.72 -11.71
N GLY A 98 -0.82 -4.84 -10.42
CA GLY A 98 0.03 -4.37 -9.32
C GLY A 98 1.12 -5.37 -8.94
N GLY A 99 2.00 -4.97 -8.03
CA GLY A 99 3.05 -5.81 -7.44
C GLY A 99 2.54 -7.09 -6.79
N ARG A 100 1.24 -7.15 -6.46
CA ARG A 100 0.60 -8.35 -5.93
C ARG A 100 0.80 -9.56 -6.84
N THR A 101 0.65 -9.37 -8.15
CA THR A 101 0.84 -10.44 -9.15
C THR A 101 2.31 -10.71 -9.44
N ILE A 102 3.19 -9.72 -9.25
CA ILE A 102 4.61 -9.79 -9.61
C ILE A 102 5.42 -10.47 -8.50
N TRP A 103 5.28 -9.99 -7.26
CA TRP A 103 6.07 -10.44 -6.11
C TRP A 103 5.21 -10.76 -4.88
N GLY A 104 4.00 -10.21 -4.79
CA GLY A 104 3.16 -10.31 -3.59
C GLY A 104 2.50 -11.66 -3.35
N GLY A 105 2.64 -12.64 -4.25
CA GLY A 105 2.05 -13.98 -4.13
C GLY A 105 0.73 -14.20 -4.90
N GLY A 106 0.34 -13.29 -5.81
CA GLY A 106 -0.77 -13.49 -6.73
C GLY A 106 -2.17 -13.50 -6.09
N SER A 107 -3.17 -14.02 -6.78
CA SER A 107 -4.56 -14.06 -6.28
C SER A 107 -4.74 -15.00 -5.08
N ASP A 108 -3.89 -16.02 -4.96
CA ASP A 108 -4.02 -17.08 -3.95
C ASP A 108 -3.71 -16.61 -2.52
N ASN A 109 -3.04 -15.46 -2.37
CA ASN A 109 -2.64 -14.91 -1.08
C ASN A 109 -3.36 -13.59 -0.74
N ARG A 110 -4.37 -13.19 -1.51
CA ARG A 110 -5.13 -11.96 -1.28
C ARG A 110 -5.99 -12.04 -0.02
#